data_AF-A0A8T4SW28-F1
#
_entry.id   AF-A0A8T4SW28-F1
#
_cell.length_a   1.000
_cell.length_b   1.000
_cell.length_c   1.000
_cell.angle_alpha   90.00
_cell.angle_beta   90.00
_cell.angle_gamma   90.00
#
_symmetry.space_group_name_H-M   'P 1'
#
loop_
_entity.id
_entity.type
_entity.pdbx_description
1 polymer ?
#
loop_
_entity_poly.entity_id
_entity_poly.type
_entity_poly.pdbx_seq_one_letter_code
_entity_poly.pdbx_strand_id
1 'polypeptide(L)'
;EEIEATEVIIKTPTKDLVIRNPQVSKVIAMGQETLQISGTIEEVEAQKFSEEDVATVAEQAKVSKDKARAALEKSNGDLAEAILSLR
;
A
#
# COMPACT_ATOMS: atom_id res chain seq x y z
N GLU A 1 -22.10 -12.38 -9.00
CA GLU A 1 -22.40 -11.76 -7.69
C GLU A 1 -21.78 -10.39 -7.69
N GLU A 2 -22.57 -9.36 -7.46
CA GLU A 2 -22.04 -7.99 -7.36
C GLU A 2 -21.49 -7.76 -5.96
N ILE A 3 -20.32 -7.12 -5.87
CA ILE A 3 -19.65 -6.82 -4.60
C ILE A 3 -19.65 -5.30 -4.43
N GLU A 4 -20.29 -4.83 -3.35
CA GLU A 4 -20.23 -3.44 -2.94
C GLU A 4 -18.85 -3.14 -2.31
N ALA A 5 -17.93 -2.64 -3.13
CA ALA A 5 -16.59 -2.25 -2.69
C ALA A 5 -16.44 -0.73 -2.70
N THR A 6 -15.81 -0.18 -1.66
CA THR A 6 -15.47 1.25 -1.60
C THR A 6 -14.14 1.56 -2.28
N GLU A 7 -13.22 0.61 -2.30
CA GLU A 7 -11.88 0.74 -2.88
C GLU A 7 -11.32 -0.65 -3.25
N VAL A 8 -10.55 -0.72 -4.34
CA VAL A 8 -9.73 -1.90 -4.67
C VAL A 8 -8.28 -1.46 -4.77
N ILE A 9 -7.39 -2.16 -4.07
CA ILE A 9 -5.94 -1.93 -4.13
C ILE A 9 -5.28 -3.18 -4.72
N ILE A 10 -4.61 -3.02 -5.87
CA ILE A 10 -3.77 -4.05 -6.46
C ILE A 10 -2.33 -3.70 -6.14
N LYS A 11 -1.72 -4.46 -5.22
CA LYS A 11 -0.32 -4.26 -4.84
C LYS A 11 0.61 -4.85 -5.89
N THR A 12 1.58 -4.07 -6.36
CA THR A 12 2.63 -4.57 -7.27
C THR A 12 4.02 -4.21 -6.76
N PRO A 13 5.10 -4.82 -7.29
CA PRO A 13 6.46 -4.58 -6.79
C PRO A 13 6.97 -3.12 -6.91
N THR A 14 6.39 -2.32 -7.82
CA THR A 14 6.86 -0.96 -8.12
C THR A 14 5.81 0.11 -7.86
N LYS A 15 4.54 -0.18 -8.15
CA LYS A 15 3.41 0.74 -7.96
C LYS A 15 2.17 -0.01 -7.50
N ASP A 16 1.38 0.57 -6.62
CA ASP A 16 0.04 0.05 -6.35
C ASP A 16 -0.96 0.70 -7.31
N LEU A 17 -1.93 -0.08 -7.77
CA LEU A 17 -3.08 0.43 -8.52
C LEU A 17 -4.24 0.59 -7.54
N VAL A 18 -4.67 1.83 -7.32
CA VAL A 18 -5.82 2.15 -6.48
C VAL A 18 -7.00 2.46 -7.39
N ILE A 19 -8.04 1.63 -7.33
CA ILE A 19 -9.28 1.83 -8.09
C ILE A 19 -10.32 2.49 -7.18
N ARG A 20 -10.62 3.76 -7.46
CA ARG A 20 -11.65 4.56 -6.78
C ARG A 20 -13.02 4.30 -7.40
N ASN A 21 -14.07 4.33 -6.56
CA ASN A 21 -15.46 4.06 -6.93
C ASN A 21 -15.59 2.77 -7.79
N PRO A 22 -15.08 1.63 -7.31
CA PRO A 22 -15.01 0.43 -8.10
C PRO A 22 -16.40 -0.20 -8.28
N GLN A 23 -16.69 -0.67 -9.49
CA GLN A 23 -17.74 -1.64 -9.74
C GLN A 23 -17.10 -3.03 -9.83
N VAL A 24 -17.52 -3.94 -8.96
CA VAL A 24 -16.91 -5.27 -8.80
C VAL A 24 -17.95 -6.36 -9.00
N SER A 25 -17.69 -7.28 -9.93
CA SER A 25 -18.52 -8.46 -10.20
C SER A 25 -17.71 -9.74 -10.07
N LYS A 26 -18.17 -10.65 -9.21
CA LYS A 26 -17.62 -11.99 -9.00
C LYS A 26 -18.36 -13.03 -9.83
N VAL A 27 -17.62 -13.83 -10.58
CA VAL A 27 -18.10 -14.99 -11.33
C VAL A 27 -17.38 -16.23 -10.80
N ILE A 28 -18.13 -17.28 -10.50
CA ILE A 28 -17.58 -18.58 -10.09
C ILE A 28 -17.78 -19.55 -11.25
N ALA A 29 -16.68 -20.07 -11.81
CA ALA A 29 -16.73 -21.05 -12.90
C ALA A 29 -15.70 -22.14 -12.64
N MET A 30 -16.12 -23.41 -12.74
CA MET A 30 -15.23 -24.58 -12.56
C MET A 30 -14.43 -24.57 -11.25
N GLY A 31 -14.98 -24.00 -10.17
CA GLY A 31 -14.31 -23.88 -8.87
C GLY A 31 -13.30 -22.73 -8.77
N GLN A 32 -13.15 -21.92 -9.82
CA GLN A 32 -12.32 -20.71 -9.83
C GLN A 32 -13.20 -19.47 -9.65
N GLU A 33 -12.80 -18.59 -8.74
CA GLU A 33 -13.41 -17.27 -8.58
C GLU A 33 -12.71 -16.27 -9.50
N THR A 34 -13.50 -15.50 -10.26
CA THR A 34 -13.01 -14.44 -11.14
C THR A 34 -13.69 -13.13 -10.76
N LEU A 35 -12.90 -12.08 -10.53
CA LEU A 35 -13.41 -10.73 -10.26
C LEU A 35 -13.22 -9.86 -11.49
N GLN A 36 -14.29 -9.25 -11.97
CA GLN A 36 -14.27 -8.17 -12.94
C GLN A 36 -14.37 -6.85 -12.19
N ILE A 37 -13.37 -5.99 -12.36
CA ILE A 37 -13.24 -4.72 -11.64
C ILE A 37 -13.15 -3.61 -12.68
N SER A 38 -13.95 -2.56 -12.52
CA SER A 38 -13.87 -1.33 -13.31
C SER A 38 -13.99 -0.11 -12.41
N GLY A 39 -13.38 1.01 -12.79
CA GLY A 39 -13.39 2.25 -12.00
C GLY A 39 -12.27 3.19 -12.43
N THR A 40 -12.05 4.24 -11.64
CA THR A 40 -10.96 5.20 -11.87
C THR A 40 -9.68 4.67 -11.27
N ILE A 41 -8.67 4.41 -12.11
CA ILE A 41 -7.39 3.83 -11.68
C ILE A 41 -6.37 4.95 -11.42
N GLU A 42 -5.82 4.96 -10.22
CA GLU A 42 -4.72 5.83 -9.81
C GLU A 42 -3.48 4.96 -9.56
N GLU A 43 -2.32 5.38 -10.06
CA GLU A 43 -1.04 4.75 -9.76
C GLU A 43 -0.37 5.48 -8.60
N VAL A 44 -0.04 4.76 -7.54
CA VAL A 44 0.74 5.27 -6.41
C VAL A 44 2.01 4.45 -6.28
N GLU A 45 3.11 5.07 -5.84
CA GLU A 45 4.34 4.31 -5.60
C GLU A 45 4.08 3.20 -4.57
N ALA A 46 4.62 2.00 -4.85
CA ALA A 46 4.41 0.86 -3.97
C ALA A 46 5.07 1.15 -2.62
N GLN A 47 4.25 1.23 -1.57
CA GLN A 47 4.76 1.42 -0.23
C GLN A 47 5.43 0.11 0.23
N LYS A 48 6.76 0.15 0.38
CA LYS A 48 7.58 -1.03 0.73
C LYS A 48 7.71 -1.29 2.23
N PHE A 49 6.98 -0.54 3.03
CA PHE A 49 7.04 -0.58 4.48
C PHE A 49 5.63 -0.48 5.06
N SER A 50 5.45 -1.07 6.22
CA SER A 50 4.18 -1.08 6.95
C SER A 50 4.05 0.10 7.91
N GLU A 51 2.85 0.32 8.45
CA GLU A 51 2.66 1.28 9.56
C GLU A 51 3.46 0.88 10.82
N GLU A 52 3.73 -0.42 11.01
CA GLU A 52 4.55 -0.94 12.11
C GLU A 52 6.03 -0.54 11.93
N ASP A 53 6.53 -0.58 10.70
CA ASP A 53 7.87 -0.10 10.36
C ASP A 53 8.00 1.41 10.63
N VAL A 54 7.00 2.20 10.25
CA VAL A 54 6.94 3.64 10.54
C VAL A 54 6.97 3.89 12.05
N ALA A 55 6.20 3.12 12.82
CA ALA A 55 6.19 3.25 14.29
C ALA A 55 7.56 2.89 14.90
N THR A 56 8.19 1.82 14.41
CA THR A 56 9.52 1.38 14.85
C THR A 56 10.57 2.46 14.58
N VAL A 57 10.60 3.02 13.37
CA VAL A 57 11.55 4.09 13.01
C VAL A 57 11.30 5.35 13.83
N ALA A 58 10.03 5.74 14.02
CA ALA A 58 9.67 6.91 14.83
C ALA A 58 10.14 6.77 16.28
N GLU A 59 9.97 5.59 16.89
CA GLU A 59 10.39 5.31 18.25
C GLU A 59 11.93 5.29 18.38
N GLN A 60 12.61 4.55 17.50
CA GLN A 60 14.07 4.37 17.55
C GLN A 60 14.84 5.66 17.22
N ALA A 61 14.34 6.46 16.28
CA ALA A 61 14.92 7.75 15.92
C ALA A 61 14.38 8.93 16.75
N LYS A 62 13.39 8.70 17.63
CA LYS A 62 12.71 9.73 18.43
C LYS A 62 12.17 10.91 17.59
N VAL A 63 11.54 10.59 16.46
CA VAL A 63 10.95 11.58 15.55
C VAL A 63 9.43 11.37 15.41
N SER A 64 8.73 12.31 14.79
CA SER A 64 7.31 12.14 14.46
C SER A 64 7.10 11.06 13.39
N LYS A 65 5.91 10.44 13.37
CA LYS A 65 5.53 9.44 12.35
C LYS A 65 5.66 9.98 10.93
N ASP A 66 5.33 11.24 10.68
CA ASP A 66 5.54 11.87 9.38
C ASP A 66 7.02 11.87 8.94
N LYS A 67 7.94 12.18 9.86
CA LYS A 67 9.38 12.14 9.56
C LYS A 67 9.89 10.72 9.34
N ALA A 68 9.40 9.77 10.15
CA ALA A 68 9.73 8.35 10.00
C ALA A 68 9.25 7.80 8.65
N ARG A 69 8.01 8.13 8.25
CA ARG A 69 7.46 7.76 6.95
C ARG A 69 8.30 8.32 5.81
N ALA A 70 8.60 9.63 5.84
CA ALA A 70 9.43 10.25 4.81
C ALA A 70 10.84 9.66 4.72
N ALA A 71 11.43 9.22 5.85
CA ALA A 71 12.72 8.52 5.84
C ALA A 71 12.61 7.13 5.22
N LEU A 72 11.57 6.36 5.54
CA LEU A 72 11.32 5.05 4.93
C LEU A 72 11.03 5.14 3.44
N GLU A 73 10.33 6.18 2.98
CA GLU A 73 10.13 6.44 1.54
C GLU A 73 11.46 6.68 0.84
N LYS A 74 12.33 7.53 1.41
CA LYS A 74 13.66 7.81 0.85
C LYS A 74 14.58 6.60 0.85
N SER A 75 14.52 5.80 1.92
CA SER A 75 15.29 4.56 2.06
C SER A 75 14.62 3.36 1.39
N ASN A 76 13.57 3.58 0.58
CA ASN A 76 12.90 2.54 -0.20
C ASN A 76 12.42 1.34 0.64
N GLY A 77 12.02 1.60 1.89
CA GLY A 77 11.59 0.61 2.88
C GLY A 77 12.70 0.00 3.74
N ASP A 78 13.98 0.40 3.59
CA ASP A 78 15.04 -0.08 4.47
C ASP A 78 14.94 0.58 5.86
N LEU A 79 14.57 -0.23 6.86
CA LEU A 79 14.35 0.20 8.23
C LEU A 79 15.63 0.73 8.89
N ALA A 80 16.77 0.06 8.64
CA ALA A 80 18.04 0.42 9.26
C ALA A 80 18.58 1.72 8.67
N GLU A 81 18.54 1.85 7.35
CA GLU A 81 18.94 3.05 6.63
C GLU A 81 18.04 4.25 7.02
N ALA A 82 16.73 4.03 7.16
CA ALA A 82 15.80 5.08 7.58
C ALA A 82 16.09 5.59 9.00
N ILE A 83 16.36 4.69 9.96
CA ILE A 83 16.74 5.05 11.33
C ILE A 83 18.08 5.80 11.36
N LEU A 84 19.06 5.36 10.57
CA LEU A 84 20.37 6.02 10.47
C LEU A 84 20.27 7.41 9.85
N SER A 85 19.40 7.59 8.85
CA SER A 85 19.19 8.86 8.15
C SER A 85 18.52 9.93 9.03
N LEU A 86 17.91 9.54 10.15
CA LEU A 86 17.18 10.42 11.06
C LEU A 86 17.94 10.71 12.37
N ARG A 87 19.11 10.10 12.58
CA ARG A 87 19.97 10.30 13.75
C ARG A 87 20.92 11.48 13.61
#